data_AF-A0A2G6F3L5-F1
#
_entry.id   AF-A0A2G6F3L5-F1
#
_cell.length_a   1.000
_cell.length_b   1.000
_cell.length_c   1.000
_cell.angle_alpha   90.00
_cell.angle_beta   90.00
_cell.angle_gamma   90.00
#
_symmetry.space_group_name_H-M   'P 1'
#
loop_
_entity.id
_entity.type
_entity.pdbx_description
1 polymer ?
#
loop_
_entity_poly.entity_id
_entity_poly.type
_entity_poly.pdbx_seq_one_letter_code
_entity_poly.pdbx_strand_id
1 'polypeptide(L)'
;MSKRLYVLDGAILECNQGFTPAKLLVTQNRKVKIQGKLQATNMDLQVPQTFGQCKLKPTSGGYLPCVPALQPWTKTTEKTTLGGSKKFLYDDSECMCSTGGKVTVTQHTQINTAGSVQEQFKDIAMLIPGAMMGDDKAPKVIDYFITDKEGVRIEEAQLEDIVYLNIITENLVGQSITVNLEHPKVDYIFNGERLKNVVLKDYQVKADNEKFNLKVTEQEKE
;
A
#
# COMPACT_ATOMS: atom_id res chain seq x y z
N MET A 1 12.53 6.48 -21.57
CA MET A 1 12.24 5.03 -21.37
C MET A 1 11.63 4.88 -20.00
N SER A 2 10.44 4.28 -19.90
CA SER A 2 9.78 4.09 -18.60
C SER A 2 10.61 3.14 -17.73
N LYS A 3 10.79 3.49 -16.46
CA LYS A 3 11.55 2.69 -15.49
C LYS A 3 10.65 1.54 -15.00
N ARG A 4 10.99 0.30 -15.33
CA ARG A 4 10.29 -0.89 -14.81
C ARG A 4 10.62 -1.11 -13.34
N LEU A 5 9.60 -1.44 -12.55
CA LEU A 5 9.74 -1.72 -11.12
C LEU A 5 9.68 -3.24 -10.90
N TYR A 6 10.42 -3.75 -9.92
CA TYR A 6 10.37 -5.19 -9.63
C TYR A 6 9.20 -5.52 -8.71
N VAL A 7 8.66 -6.73 -8.87
CA VAL A 7 7.59 -7.25 -8.02
C VAL A 7 8.18 -7.94 -6.81
N LEU A 8 7.68 -7.63 -5.62
CA LEU A 8 8.11 -8.26 -4.37
C LEU A 8 6.97 -9.06 -3.73
N ASP A 9 7.31 -9.79 -2.67
CA ASP A 9 6.39 -10.57 -1.85
C ASP A 9 5.23 -9.72 -1.32
N GLY A 10 4.00 -10.25 -1.41
CA GLY A 10 2.78 -9.55 -1.06
C GLY A 10 2.22 -8.64 -2.17
N ALA A 11 2.80 -8.66 -3.38
CA ALA A 11 2.26 -7.94 -4.53
C ALA A 11 0.80 -8.26 -4.81
N ILE A 12 0.04 -7.24 -5.22
CA ILE A 12 -1.38 -7.36 -5.54
C ILE A 12 -1.52 -7.75 -7.01
N LEU A 13 -2.25 -8.84 -7.22
CA LEU A 13 -2.56 -9.40 -8.52
C LEU A 13 -4.05 -9.26 -8.81
N GLU A 14 -4.37 -9.10 -10.08
CA GLU A 14 -5.75 -9.13 -10.57
C GLU A 14 -5.89 -10.16 -11.69
N CYS A 15 -6.94 -10.97 -11.62
CA CYS A 15 -7.37 -11.84 -12.71
C CYS A 15 -8.52 -11.16 -13.45
N ASN A 16 -8.42 -11.00 -14.77
CA ASN A 16 -9.48 -10.34 -15.56
C ASN A 16 -10.83 -11.10 -15.56
N GLN A 17 -10.83 -12.36 -15.12
CA GLN A 17 -12.03 -13.20 -14.94
C GLN A 17 -12.40 -13.37 -13.46
N GLY A 18 -11.59 -12.85 -12.55
CA GLY A 18 -11.87 -12.78 -11.11
C GLY A 18 -12.77 -11.59 -10.78
N PHE A 19 -13.29 -11.57 -9.56
CA PHE A 19 -14.07 -10.47 -9.01
C PHE A 19 -13.32 -9.70 -7.93
N THR A 20 -12.27 -10.29 -7.35
CA THR A 20 -11.45 -9.64 -6.32
C THR A 20 -9.96 -9.81 -6.62
N PRO A 21 -9.12 -8.85 -6.21
CA PRO A 21 -7.66 -9.01 -6.25
C PRO A 21 -7.16 -10.02 -5.22
N ALA A 22 -5.93 -10.47 -5.35
CA ALA A 22 -5.29 -11.39 -4.40
C ALA A 22 -3.78 -11.16 -4.28
N LYS A 23 -3.18 -11.54 -3.14
CA LYS A 23 -1.74 -11.38 -2.86
C LYS A 23 -0.89 -12.51 -3.42
N LEU A 24 0.20 -12.17 -4.11
CA LEU A 24 1.26 -13.09 -4.51
C LEU A 24 2.08 -13.52 -3.30
N LEU A 25 2.34 -14.82 -3.19
CA LEU A 25 3.30 -15.38 -2.23
C LEU A 25 4.58 -15.82 -2.96
N VAL A 26 5.70 -15.23 -2.58
CA VAL A 26 7.02 -15.59 -3.12
C VAL A 26 7.55 -16.81 -2.40
N THR A 27 7.71 -17.90 -3.15
CA THR A 27 8.17 -19.21 -2.66
C THR A 27 9.48 -19.65 -3.29
N GLN A 28 9.83 -19.08 -4.45
CA GLN A 28 10.95 -19.50 -5.28
C GLN A 28 12.24 -18.74 -4.99
N ASN A 29 12.17 -17.68 -4.20
CA ASN A 29 13.28 -16.86 -3.77
C ASN A 29 13.38 -16.82 -2.25
N ARG A 30 14.58 -17.09 -1.71
CA ARG A 30 14.89 -16.99 -0.28
C ARG A 30 16.03 -16.02 0.04
N LYS A 31 16.66 -15.45 -0.99
CA LYS A 31 17.94 -14.72 -0.85
C LYS A 31 17.82 -13.26 -1.28
N VAL A 32 17.26 -13.00 -2.46
CA VAL A 32 17.26 -11.66 -3.05
C VAL A 32 16.08 -10.87 -2.50
N LYS A 33 16.39 -9.78 -1.78
CA LYS A 33 15.41 -8.88 -1.19
C LYS A 33 15.58 -7.47 -1.72
N ILE A 34 14.48 -6.77 -1.87
CA ILE A 34 14.45 -5.33 -2.10
C ILE A 34 13.58 -4.77 -0.98
N GLN A 35 14.07 -3.77 -0.24
CA GLN A 35 13.32 -3.15 0.87
C GLN A 35 12.79 -4.16 1.89
N GLY A 36 13.59 -5.19 2.19
CA GLY A 36 13.24 -6.24 3.15
C GLY A 36 12.29 -7.33 2.62
N LYS A 37 11.60 -7.11 1.49
CA LYS A 37 10.68 -8.08 0.86
C LYS A 37 11.39 -8.92 -0.21
N LEU A 38 11.01 -10.19 -0.36
CA LEU A 38 11.60 -11.11 -1.32
C LEU A 38 11.18 -10.75 -2.74
N GLN A 39 12.12 -10.74 -3.69
CA GLN A 39 11.80 -10.44 -5.09
C GLN A 39 11.14 -11.64 -5.78
N ALA A 40 10.02 -11.42 -6.46
CA ALA A 40 9.26 -12.45 -7.14
C ALA A 40 9.92 -12.88 -8.47
N THR A 41 9.68 -14.14 -8.84
CA THR A 41 10.21 -14.78 -10.03
C THR A 41 9.11 -15.35 -10.92
N ASN A 42 9.48 -15.72 -12.14
CA ASN A 42 8.59 -16.33 -13.12
C ASN A 42 7.97 -17.67 -12.69
N MET A 43 8.45 -18.25 -11.60
CA MET A 43 8.00 -19.52 -11.04
C MET A 43 7.23 -19.34 -9.73
N ASP A 44 6.98 -18.10 -9.28
CA ASP A 44 6.13 -17.81 -8.12
C ASP A 44 4.65 -17.86 -8.53
N LEU A 45 4.05 -19.05 -8.35
CA LEU A 45 2.70 -19.38 -8.82
C LEU A 45 1.67 -19.47 -7.68
N GLN A 46 2.08 -19.19 -6.45
CA GLN A 46 1.23 -19.35 -5.28
C GLN A 46 0.52 -18.05 -4.93
N VAL A 47 -0.80 -18.14 -4.83
CA VAL A 47 -1.68 -17.07 -4.36
C VAL A 47 -2.59 -17.72 -3.32
N PRO A 48 -2.35 -17.51 -2.01
CA PRO A 48 -3.06 -18.21 -0.95
C PRO A 48 -4.57 -17.90 -0.89
N GLN A 49 -5.00 -16.80 -1.49
CA GLN A 49 -6.39 -16.35 -1.56
C GLN A 49 -6.96 -16.57 -2.96
N THR A 50 -8.27 -16.78 -3.08
CA THR A 50 -8.95 -16.82 -4.38
C THR A 50 -9.16 -15.41 -4.94
N PHE A 51 -9.26 -15.27 -6.28
CA PHE A 51 -9.70 -14.02 -6.91
C PHE A 51 -11.23 -13.81 -6.82
N GLY A 52 -11.84 -14.24 -5.72
CA GLY A 52 -13.29 -14.25 -5.51
C GLY A 52 -13.98 -15.32 -6.37
N GLN A 53 -14.99 -14.92 -7.13
CA GLN A 53 -15.70 -15.77 -8.09
C GLN A 53 -15.02 -15.75 -9.47
N CYS A 54 -15.29 -16.73 -10.34
CA CYS A 54 -14.71 -16.80 -11.68
C CYS A 54 -15.77 -16.73 -12.78
N LYS A 55 -15.72 -15.69 -13.61
CA LYS A 55 -16.64 -15.49 -14.75
C LYS A 55 -16.64 -16.64 -15.76
N LEU A 56 -15.53 -17.38 -15.85
CA LEU A 56 -15.37 -18.55 -16.72
C LEU A 56 -15.90 -19.86 -16.12
N LYS A 57 -16.41 -19.84 -14.89
CA LYS A 57 -16.99 -21.03 -14.23
C LYS A 57 -18.43 -20.77 -13.77
N PRO A 58 -19.38 -20.54 -14.71
CA PRO A 58 -20.78 -20.30 -14.37
C PRO A 58 -21.45 -21.56 -13.82
N THR A 59 -22.47 -21.35 -12.99
CA THR A 59 -23.34 -22.36 -12.39
C THR A 59 -24.78 -21.82 -12.40
N SER A 60 -25.76 -22.67 -12.09
CA SER A 60 -27.17 -22.26 -12.02
C SER A 60 -27.47 -21.18 -10.97
N GLY A 61 -26.59 -20.97 -9.99
CA GLY A 61 -26.75 -20.00 -8.90
C GLY A 61 -25.68 -18.90 -8.83
N GLY A 62 -24.87 -18.73 -9.88
CA GLY A 62 -23.76 -17.76 -9.90
C GLY A 62 -22.49 -18.36 -10.48
N TYR A 63 -21.34 -18.16 -9.83
CA TYR A 63 -20.04 -18.60 -10.32
C TYR A 63 -19.27 -19.38 -9.26
N LEU A 64 -18.47 -20.36 -9.69
CA LEU A 64 -17.54 -21.07 -8.81
C LEU A 64 -16.36 -20.16 -8.40
N PRO A 65 -15.68 -20.47 -7.29
CA PRO A 65 -14.49 -19.73 -6.86
C PRO A 65 -13.38 -19.69 -7.93
N CYS A 66 -12.72 -18.53 -8.04
CA CYS A 66 -11.54 -18.34 -8.87
C CYS A 66 -10.29 -18.80 -8.11
N VAL A 67 -10.16 -20.12 -7.98
CA VAL A 67 -8.98 -20.76 -7.40
C VAL A 67 -7.77 -20.51 -8.31
N PRO A 68 -6.71 -19.85 -7.82
CA PRO A 68 -5.54 -19.51 -8.62
C PRO A 68 -4.81 -20.77 -9.07
N ALA A 69 -4.62 -20.89 -10.38
CA ALA A 69 -3.84 -21.96 -10.99
C ALA A 69 -2.88 -21.35 -12.02
N LEU A 70 -2.02 -20.47 -11.52
CA LEU A 70 -1.14 -19.64 -12.35
C LEU A 70 -0.16 -20.49 -13.15
N GLN A 71 0.08 -20.09 -14.38
CA GLN A 71 1.15 -20.60 -15.24
C GLN A 71 2.38 -19.69 -15.11
N PRO A 72 3.58 -20.14 -15.56
CA PRO A 72 4.78 -19.33 -15.50
C PRO A 72 4.60 -17.93 -16.09
N TRP A 73 5.15 -16.93 -15.39
CA TRP A 73 5.01 -15.53 -15.80
C TRP A 73 5.86 -15.20 -17.02
N THR A 74 5.36 -14.23 -17.77
CA THR A 74 5.99 -13.64 -18.97
C THR A 74 6.37 -12.18 -18.71
N LYS A 75 7.08 -11.56 -19.66
CA LYS A 75 7.63 -10.19 -19.52
C LYS A 75 8.52 -10.04 -18.28
N THR A 76 9.50 -10.93 -18.18
CA THR A 76 10.42 -11.03 -17.03
C THR A 76 11.83 -10.58 -17.43
N THR A 77 12.77 -10.59 -16.48
CA THR A 77 14.17 -10.27 -16.78
C THR A 77 14.75 -11.16 -17.87
N GLU A 78 15.45 -10.57 -18.84
CA GLU A 78 16.09 -11.34 -19.90
C GLU A 78 17.41 -11.98 -19.44
N LYS A 79 18.24 -11.22 -18.72
CA LYS A 79 19.62 -11.60 -18.36
C LYS A 79 19.79 -11.94 -16.88
N THR A 80 19.14 -11.18 -16.00
CA THR A 80 19.27 -11.38 -14.54
C THR A 80 18.43 -12.58 -14.10
N THR A 81 19.05 -13.59 -13.48
CA THR A 81 18.34 -14.76 -12.98
C THR A 81 18.73 -15.11 -11.54
N LEU A 82 17.78 -15.68 -10.80
CA LEU A 82 18.00 -16.30 -9.51
C LEU A 82 18.31 -17.79 -9.72
N GLY A 83 19.46 -18.24 -9.21
CA GLY A 83 19.87 -19.65 -9.32
C GLY A 83 20.07 -20.12 -10.77
N GLY A 84 20.39 -19.20 -11.69
CA GLY A 84 20.70 -19.50 -13.09
C GLY A 84 19.50 -19.60 -14.03
N SER A 85 18.30 -19.95 -13.55
CA SER A 85 17.14 -20.23 -14.40
C SER A 85 15.88 -19.41 -14.09
N LYS A 86 15.71 -18.91 -12.87
CA LYS A 86 14.49 -18.18 -12.48
C LYS A 86 14.64 -16.71 -12.81
N LYS A 87 13.72 -16.14 -13.59
CA LYS A 87 13.73 -14.74 -14.02
C LYS A 87 12.89 -13.90 -13.07
N PHE A 88 13.31 -12.68 -12.76
CA PHE A 88 12.55 -11.79 -11.88
C PHE A 88 11.40 -11.12 -12.63
N LEU A 89 10.32 -10.85 -11.89
CA LEU A 89 9.13 -10.18 -12.41
C LEU A 89 9.29 -8.66 -12.38
N TYR A 90 8.65 -8.01 -13.34
CA TYR A 90 8.41 -6.57 -13.40
C TYR A 90 6.93 -6.24 -13.16
N ASP A 91 6.64 -4.98 -12.90
CA ASP A 91 5.29 -4.44 -12.74
C ASP A 91 4.40 -4.64 -13.99
N ASP A 92 5.00 -4.80 -15.18
CA ASP A 92 4.30 -5.17 -16.41
C ASP A 92 4.26 -6.69 -16.68
N SER A 93 4.73 -7.53 -15.75
CA SER A 93 4.66 -8.99 -15.87
C SER A 93 3.22 -9.50 -15.83
N GLU A 94 2.96 -10.52 -16.65
CA GLU A 94 1.64 -11.15 -16.77
C GLU A 94 1.75 -12.66 -16.93
N CYS A 95 0.72 -13.38 -16.50
CA CYS A 95 0.58 -14.82 -16.69
C CYS A 95 -0.87 -15.21 -16.99
N MET A 96 -1.08 -16.45 -17.42
CA MET A 96 -2.42 -17.03 -17.56
C MET A 96 -2.69 -17.99 -16.40
N CYS A 97 -3.95 -18.13 -15.98
CA CYS A 97 -4.36 -19.24 -15.15
C CYS A 97 -4.84 -20.41 -16.03
N SER A 98 -4.80 -21.65 -15.51
CA SER A 98 -5.21 -22.85 -16.25
C SER A 98 -6.69 -22.84 -16.71
N THR A 99 -7.53 -22.00 -16.11
CA THR A 99 -8.93 -21.81 -16.54
C THR A 99 -9.05 -20.90 -17.76
N GLY A 100 -8.03 -20.11 -18.09
CA GLY A 100 -8.02 -19.19 -19.24
C GLY A 100 -8.13 -17.70 -18.88
N GLY A 101 -8.13 -17.34 -17.60
CA GLY A 101 -8.03 -15.95 -17.16
C GLY A 101 -6.59 -15.42 -17.27
N LYS A 102 -6.45 -14.14 -17.61
CA LYS A 102 -5.17 -13.42 -17.59
C LYS A 102 -4.99 -12.74 -16.24
N VAL A 103 -3.81 -12.90 -15.66
CA VAL A 103 -3.42 -12.34 -14.37
C VAL A 103 -2.29 -11.32 -14.57
N THR A 104 -2.48 -10.14 -14.01
CA THR A 104 -1.53 -9.00 -14.09
C THR A 104 -1.18 -8.49 -12.70
N VAL A 105 -0.02 -7.84 -12.59
CA VAL A 105 0.40 -7.17 -11.35
C VAL A 105 -0.23 -5.77 -11.33
N THR A 106 -0.96 -5.44 -10.27
CA THR A 106 -1.54 -4.10 -10.08
C THR A 106 -0.78 -3.29 -9.04
N GLN A 107 -0.15 -3.96 -8.06
CA GLN A 107 0.78 -3.33 -7.13
C GLN A 107 2.01 -4.20 -6.89
N HIS A 108 3.19 -3.66 -7.18
CA HIS A 108 4.46 -4.39 -7.15
C HIS A 108 5.18 -4.33 -5.77
N THR A 109 4.66 -3.58 -4.80
CA THR A 109 5.17 -3.39 -3.41
C THR A 109 6.54 -2.75 -3.26
N GLN A 110 7.09 -2.18 -4.35
CA GLN A 110 8.26 -1.32 -4.21
C GLN A 110 7.84 0.05 -3.74
N ILE A 111 8.43 0.45 -2.65
CA ILE A 111 8.28 1.76 -2.06
C ILE A 111 9.20 2.70 -2.84
N ASN A 112 8.66 3.66 -3.58
CA ASN A 112 9.49 4.80 -3.97
C ASN A 112 9.86 5.54 -2.67
N THR A 113 11.01 6.21 -2.58
CA THR A 113 11.38 6.94 -1.35
C THR A 113 10.32 7.99 -0.92
N ALA A 114 9.41 8.37 -1.83
CA ALA A 114 8.23 9.20 -1.59
C ALA A 114 6.90 8.41 -1.33
N GLY A 115 6.90 7.09 -1.48
CA GLY A 115 5.74 6.19 -1.37
C GLY A 115 5.72 5.27 -0.14
N SER A 116 6.69 5.42 0.78
CA SER A 116 6.78 4.64 2.02
C SER A 116 5.58 4.90 2.92
N VAL A 117 5.15 6.16 2.92
CA VAL A 117 4.02 6.65 3.71
C VAL A 117 2.69 6.15 3.15
N GLN A 118 2.57 5.77 1.87
CA GLN A 118 1.29 5.30 1.29
C GLN A 118 1.09 3.78 1.42
N GLU A 119 2.15 2.97 1.31
CA GLU A 119 2.04 1.50 1.30
C GLU A 119 1.84 0.89 2.70
N GLN A 120 2.36 1.51 3.77
CA GLN A 120 2.10 1.04 5.13
C GLN A 120 0.60 1.12 5.51
N PHE A 121 -0.16 2.06 4.94
CA PHE A 121 -1.60 2.18 5.17
C PHE A 121 -2.41 1.12 4.40
N LYS A 122 -1.95 0.68 3.21
CA LYS A 122 -2.60 -0.38 2.43
C LYS A 122 -2.43 -1.77 3.06
N ASP A 123 -1.28 -2.07 3.62
CA ASP A 123 -1.05 -3.39 4.24
C ASP A 123 -1.85 -3.56 5.55
N ILE A 124 -2.12 -2.48 6.29
CA ILE A 124 -3.01 -2.50 7.47
C ILE A 124 -4.46 -2.78 7.05
N ALA A 125 -4.93 -2.18 5.96
CA ALA A 125 -6.29 -2.39 5.45
C ALA A 125 -6.58 -3.84 5.01
N MET A 126 -5.55 -4.61 4.63
CA MET A 126 -5.71 -5.99 4.14
C MET A 126 -5.64 -7.08 5.22
N LEU A 127 -5.32 -6.73 6.48
CA LEU A 127 -5.26 -7.68 7.60
C LEU A 127 -6.58 -7.79 8.38
N ILE A 128 -7.59 -7.01 8.02
CA ILE A 128 -8.91 -7.03 8.64
C ILE A 128 -9.81 -7.99 7.85
N PRO A 129 -10.28 -9.11 8.44
CA PRO A 129 -11.21 -10.03 7.77
C PRO A 129 -12.53 -9.29 7.51
N GLY A 130 -12.72 -8.79 6.30
CA GLY A 130 -13.90 -8.00 5.91
C GLY A 130 -13.65 -6.93 4.84
N ALA A 131 -12.40 -6.53 4.61
CA ALA A 131 -12.06 -5.45 3.66
C ALA A 131 -12.28 -5.78 2.17
N MET A 132 -12.81 -6.95 1.83
CA MET A 132 -13.02 -7.40 0.44
C MET A 132 -14.49 -7.58 0.05
N MET A 133 -15.44 -7.17 0.89
CA MET A 133 -16.85 -7.11 0.51
C MET A 133 -17.25 -5.63 0.45
N GLY A 134 -17.75 -5.22 -0.72
CA GLY A 134 -18.12 -3.84 -1.03
C GLY A 134 -19.22 -3.28 -0.13
N ASP A 135 -18.82 -2.80 1.04
CA ASP A 135 -19.52 -1.82 1.84
C ASP A 135 -18.55 -0.63 2.01
N ASP A 136 -18.80 0.47 1.31
CA ASP A 136 -18.05 1.74 1.40
C ASP A 136 -18.30 2.46 2.75
N LYS A 137 -18.27 1.71 3.86
CA LYS A 137 -18.44 2.21 5.23
C LYS A 137 -17.27 1.88 6.14
N ALA A 138 -16.22 1.27 5.61
CA ALA A 138 -15.05 0.91 6.42
C ALA A 138 -14.30 2.17 6.88
N PRO A 139 -13.93 2.26 8.18
CA PRO A 139 -13.11 3.35 8.70
C PRO A 139 -11.75 3.40 8.01
N LYS A 140 -11.41 4.52 7.39
CA LYS A 140 -10.14 4.73 6.67
C LYS A 140 -9.59 6.12 6.94
N VAL A 141 -8.28 6.24 7.14
CA VAL A 141 -7.59 7.52 6.96
C VAL A 141 -7.30 7.66 5.48
N ILE A 142 -7.87 8.68 4.83
CA ILE A 142 -7.71 8.92 3.39
C ILE A 142 -6.39 9.63 3.12
N ASP A 143 -6.09 10.71 3.85
CA ASP A 143 -4.90 11.54 3.64
C ASP A 143 -4.58 12.34 4.90
N TYR A 144 -3.33 12.74 5.07
CA TYR A 144 -2.96 13.80 6.01
C TYR A 144 -1.75 14.55 5.49
N PHE A 145 -1.78 15.88 5.60
CA PHE A 145 -0.75 16.72 5.00
C PHE A 145 -0.68 18.09 5.68
N ILE A 146 0.50 18.71 5.58
CA ILE A 146 0.76 20.05 6.10
C ILE A 146 0.50 21.09 5.00
N THR A 147 -0.18 22.17 5.35
CA THR A 147 -0.35 23.35 4.49
C THR A 147 0.11 24.62 5.19
N ASP A 148 0.40 25.64 4.40
CA ASP A 148 0.53 27.01 4.88
C ASP A 148 -0.85 27.63 5.25
N LYS A 149 -0.84 28.92 5.61
CA LYS A 149 -2.06 29.70 5.92
C LYS A 149 -3.01 29.88 4.73
N GLU A 150 -2.51 29.77 3.50
CA GLU A 150 -3.28 29.92 2.27
C GLU A 150 -3.87 28.57 1.81
N GLY A 151 -3.52 27.48 2.50
CA GLY A 151 -3.99 26.12 2.20
C GLY A 151 -3.16 25.41 1.14
N VAL A 152 -1.99 25.94 0.79
CA VAL A 152 -1.06 25.31 -0.14
C VAL A 152 -0.26 24.23 0.59
N ARG A 153 -0.17 23.03 0.00
CA ARG A 153 0.64 21.93 0.57
C ARG A 153 2.12 22.31 0.56
N ILE A 154 2.78 22.15 1.70
CA ILE A 154 4.20 22.48 1.86
C ILE A 154 5.00 21.25 2.29
N GLU A 155 6.21 21.10 1.75
CA GLU A 155 7.14 20.02 2.12
C GLU A 155 8.12 20.46 3.22
N GLU A 156 8.38 21.76 3.33
CA GLU A 156 9.28 22.35 4.31
C GLU A 156 8.55 23.44 5.10
N ALA A 157 8.73 23.43 6.42
CA ALA A 157 8.20 24.45 7.32
C ALA A 157 9.36 25.22 7.95
N GLN A 158 9.24 26.55 8.06
CA GLN A 158 10.27 27.36 8.69
C GLN A 158 10.06 27.38 10.22
N LEU A 159 11.14 27.61 10.96
CA LEU A 159 11.06 27.74 12.42
C LEU A 159 10.13 28.88 12.81
N GLU A 160 9.34 28.66 13.86
CA GLU A 160 8.33 29.58 14.37
C GLU A 160 7.10 29.80 13.49
N ASP A 161 7.02 29.17 12.31
CA ASP A 161 5.82 29.22 11.48
C ASP A 161 4.62 28.54 12.14
N ILE A 162 3.44 29.04 11.78
CA ILE A 162 2.17 28.35 12.03
C ILE A 162 1.79 27.64 10.74
N VAL A 163 1.84 26.31 10.78
CA VAL A 163 1.41 25.44 9.69
C VAL A 163 0.12 24.74 10.07
N TYR A 164 -0.54 24.12 9.09
CA TYR A 164 -1.82 23.46 9.31
C TYR A 164 -1.77 21.99 8.93
N LEU A 165 -2.03 21.13 9.91
CA LEU A 165 -2.25 19.71 9.66
C LEU A 165 -3.69 19.49 9.21
N ASN A 166 -3.85 18.97 8.01
CA ASN A 166 -5.12 18.52 7.48
C ASN A 166 -5.18 17.00 7.62
N ILE A 167 -6.24 16.48 8.21
CA ILE A 167 -6.51 15.05 8.32
C ILE A 167 -7.82 14.78 7.60
N ILE A 168 -7.77 13.91 6.60
CA ILE A 168 -8.92 13.45 5.83
C ILE A 168 -9.13 11.99 6.16
N THR A 169 -10.31 11.65 6.62
CA THR A 169 -10.73 10.32 7.00
C THR A 169 -12.11 10.02 6.44
N GLU A 170 -12.48 8.75 6.47
CA GLU A 170 -13.78 8.24 6.06
C GLU A 170 -14.26 7.30 7.15
N ASN A 171 -15.45 7.52 7.72
CA ASN A 171 -16.06 6.66 8.73
C ASN A 171 -15.21 6.45 10.00
N LEU A 172 -14.30 7.37 10.33
CA LEU A 172 -13.42 7.27 11.52
C LEU A 172 -13.85 8.14 12.70
N VAL A 173 -14.93 8.93 12.55
CA VAL A 173 -15.45 9.78 13.64
C VAL A 173 -15.70 8.97 14.91
N GLY A 174 -15.10 9.43 16.02
CA GLY A 174 -15.15 8.80 17.33
C GLY A 174 -14.00 7.81 17.62
N GLN A 175 -13.21 7.42 16.61
CA GLN A 175 -12.07 6.50 16.75
C GLN A 175 -10.75 7.24 16.95
N SER A 176 -9.78 6.56 17.58
CA SER A 176 -8.43 7.08 17.79
C SER A 176 -7.49 6.72 16.63
N ILE A 177 -6.74 7.70 16.15
CA ILE A 177 -5.71 7.55 15.12
C ILE A 177 -4.35 8.01 15.63
N THR A 178 -3.30 7.47 15.04
CA THR A 178 -1.93 7.94 15.25
C THR A 178 -1.38 8.46 13.93
N VAL A 179 -0.93 9.71 13.92
CA VAL A 179 -0.40 10.39 12.73
C VAL A 179 1.07 10.71 12.96
N ASN A 180 1.93 10.26 12.05
CA ASN A 180 3.36 10.55 12.09
C ASN A 180 3.67 11.67 11.09
N LEU A 181 4.19 12.80 11.58
CA LEU A 181 4.48 13.99 10.78
C LEU A 181 5.97 14.08 10.40
N GLU A 182 6.67 12.95 10.40
CA GLU A 182 8.13 12.79 10.34
C GLU A 182 8.81 13.89 9.53
N HIS A 183 9.59 14.74 10.22
CA HIS A 183 10.34 15.81 9.59
C HIS A 183 11.80 15.78 10.07
N PRO A 184 12.79 15.87 9.17
CA PRO A 184 14.19 15.63 9.51
C PRO A 184 14.85 16.70 10.39
N LYS A 185 14.19 17.84 10.62
CA LYS A 185 14.83 19.05 11.20
C LYS A 185 13.99 19.86 12.20
N VAL A 186 12.69 19.56 12.34
CA VAL A 186 11.79 20.38 13.16
C VAL A 186 10.82 19.48 13.91
N ASP A 187 10.39 19.95 15.07
CA ASP A 187 9.27 19.37 15.82
C ASP A 187 8.04 20.26 15.68
N TYR A 188 6.88 19.73 16.09
CA TYR A 188 5.62 20.47 16.09
C TYR A 188 5.00 20.51 17.48
N ILE A 189 4.38 21.64 17.80
CA ILE A 189 3.57 21.83 18.99
C ILE A 189 2.10 21.81 18.57
N PHE A 190 1.33 20.91 19.19
CA PHE A 190 -0.11 20.77 19.01
C PHE A 190 -0.82 21.06 20.34
N ASN A 191 -1.77 22.00 20.35
CA ASN A 191 -2.49 22.41 21.57
C ASN A 191 -1.60 22.79 22.76
N GLY A 192 -0.41 23.33 22.49
CA GLY A 192 0.56 23.72 23.52
C GLY A 192 1.46 22.58 24.03
N GLU A 193 1.23 21.35 23.58
CA GLU A 193 2.09 20.20 23.87
C GLU A 193 2.99 19.87 22.68
N ARG A 194 4.25 19.56 22.98
CA ARG A 194 5.24 19.15 21.98
C ARG A 194 4.98 17.71 21.55
N LEU A 195 4.88 17.46 20.25
CA LEU A 195 4.73 16.11 19.71
C LEU A 195 6.07 15.37 19.81
N LYS A 196 6.15 14.38 20.72
CA LYS A 196 7.33 13.52 20.85
C LYS A 196 7.53 12.70 19.59
N ASN A 197 8.77 12.66 19.09
CA ASN A 197 9.13 11.99 17.83
C ASN A 197 8.25 12.40 16.65
N VAL A 198 7.66 13.60 16.70
CA VAL A 198 6.85 14.12 15.59
C VAL A 198 5.56 13.29 15.36
N VAL A 199 5.10 12.54 16.38
CA VAL A 199 3.90 11.70 16.31
C VAL A 199 2.76 12.30 17.12
N LEU A 200 1.62 12.54 16.48
CA LEU A 200 0.33 12.79 17.13
C LEU A 200 -0.32 11.44 17.44
N LYS A 201 -0.24 11.00 18.70
CA LYS A 201 -0.68 9.67 19.12
C LYS A 201 -2.11 9.69 19.68
N ASP A 202 -2.86 8.63 19.39
CA ASP A 202 -4.19 8.34 19.97
C ASP A 202 -5.24 9.47 19.81
N TYR A 203 -5.11 10.31 18.79
CA TYR A 203 -6.02 11.44 18.53
C TYR A 203 -7.41 10.94 18.15
N GLN A 204 -8.44 11.39 18.86
CA GLN A 204 -9.82 11.02 18.57
C GLN A 204 -10.39 11.89 17.45
N VAL A 205 -10.70 11.25 16.31
CA VAL A 205 -11.27 11.90 15.12
C VAL A 205 -12.65 12.43 15.45
N LYS A 206 -12.91 13.70 15.15
CA LYS A 206 -14.20 14.37 15.40
C LYS A 206 -15.00 14.60 14.14
N ALA A 207 -14.33 14.66 12.99
CA ALA A 207 -14.95 14.82 11.69
C ALA A 207 -14.11 14.12 10.61
N ASP A 208 -14.75 13.76 9.50
CA ASP A 208 -14.05 13.14 8.37
C ASP A 208 -13.02 14.10 7.73
N ASN A 209 -13.16 15.41 7.94
CA ASN A 209 -12.17 16.40 7.51
C ASN A 209 -11.86 17.32 8.68
N GLU A 210 -10.63 17.27 9.18
CA GLU A 210 -10.17 18.09 10.29
C GLU A 210 -8.93 18.89 9.90
N LYS A 211 -8.86 20.13 10.40
CA LYS A 211 -7.73 21.03 10.19
C LYS A 211 -7.29 21.60 11.52
N PHE A 212 -6.01 21.46 11.82
CA PHE A 212 -5.39 21.90 13.07
C PHE A 212 -4.23 22.84 12.78
N ASN A 213 -4.00 23.82 13.65
CA ASN A 213 -2.77 24.58 13.63
C ASN A 213 -1.67 23.84 14.42
N LEU A 214 -0.48 23.83 13.86
CA LEU A 214 0.74 23.37 14.50
C LEU A 214 1.72 24.52 14.53
N LYS A 215 2.40 24.70 15.66
CA LYS A 215 3.53 25.62 15.74
C LYS A 215 4.82 24.85 15.51
N VAL A 216 5.63 25.30 14.56
CA VAL A 216 6.92 24.70 14.24
C VAL A 216 7.94 25.14 15.29
N THR A 217 8.72 24.19 15.81
CA THR A 217 9.77 24.45 16.80
C THR A 217 11.06 23.71 16.45
N GLU A 218 12.20 24.19 16.96
CA GLU A 218 13.51 23.54 16.77
C GLU A 218 13.48 22.11 17.29
N GLN A 219 14.04 21.15 16.54
CA GLN A 219 14.12 19.75 16.96
C GLN A 219 14.84 19.60 18.30
N GLU A 220 14.28 18.81 19.22
CA GLU A 220 14.93 18.52 20.49
C GLU A 220 16.15 17.64 20.22
N LYS A 221 17.35 18.11 20.58
CA LYS A 221 18.53 17.24 20.58
C LYS A 221 18.37 16.26 21.73
N GLU A 222 18.17 14.99 21.40
CA GLU A 222 18.23 13.87 22.33
C GLU A 222 19.63 13.77 22.99
#